data_AF-A0AAN9JA40-F1
#
_entry.id   AF-A0AAN9JA40-F1
#
_cell.length_a   1.000
_cell.length_b   1.000
_cell.length_c   1.000
_cell.angle_alpha   90.00
_cell.angle_beta   90.00
_cell.angle_gamma   90.00
#
_symmetry.space_group_name_H-M   'P 1'
#
loop_
_entity.id
_entity.type
_entity.pdbx_description
1 polymer ?
#
loop_
_entity_poly.entity_id
_entity_poly.type
_entity_poly.pdbx_seq_one_letter_code
_entity_poly.pdbx_strand_id
1 'polypeptide(L)'
;MKTPPSLLSLTIDSAVLNLSVISDLSSIPDHILLDLFLRILKAGKLTEKVLRLFIATGKDEVLSLVQALNIQHILTPVLPTRCSEKF
;
A
#
# COMPACT_ATOMS: atom_id res chain seq x y z
N MET A 1 -9.39 31.10 10.11
CA MET A 1 -7.91 31.07 10.05
C MET A 1 -7.49 29.63 9.86
N LYS A 2 -6.69 29.31 8.82
CA LYS A 2 -6.21 27.95 8.59
C LYS A 2 -5.11 27.69 9.63
N THR A 3 -5.31 26.73 10.52
CA THR A 3 -4.27 26.31 11.46
C THR A 3 -3.07 25.82 10.67
N PRO A 4 -1.84 26.17 11.06
CA PRO A 4 -0.65 25.67 10.37
C PRO A 4 -0.63 24.13 10.45
N PRO A 5 -0.19 23.45 9.39
CA PRO A 5 -0.09 22.00 9.41
C PRO A 5 0.93 21.56 10.45
N SER A 6 0.63 20.44 11.12
CA SER A 6 1.59 19.82 12.04
C SER A 6 2.77 19.22 11.28
N LEU A 7 3.91 19.09 11.96
CA LEU A 7 5.07 18.38 11.41
C LEU A 7 4.68 16.98 10.92
N LEU A 8 3.90 16.26 11.71
CA LEU A 8 3.40 14.93 11.34
C LEU A 8 2.61 14.95 10.04
N SER A 9 1.69 15.90 9.85
CA SER A 9 0.94 15.99 8.59
C SER A 9 1.88 16.24 7.41
N LEU A 10 2.83 17.16 7.54
CA LEU A 10 3.81 17.44 6.49
C LEU A 10 4.69 16.22 6.18
N THR A 11 5.09 15.46 7.21
CA THR A 11 5.85 14.23 7.06
C THR A 11 5.06 13.18 6.29
N ILE A 12 3.79 12.97 6.63
CA ILE A 12 2.94 12.00 5.93
C ILE A 12 2.71 12.45 4.48
N ASP A 13 2.40 13.73 4.26
CA ASP A 13 2.21 14.27 2.90
C ASP A 13 3.47 14.10 2.04
N SER A 14 4.66 14.29 2.62
CA SER A 14 5.94 14.03 1.96
C SER A 14 6.19 12.53 1.72
N ALA A 15 5.84 11.68 2.69
CA ALA A 15 5.97 10.23 2.56
C ALA A 15 5.08 9.67 1.44
N VAL A 16 3.86 10.18 1.27
CA VAL A 16 2.96 9.83 0.15
C VAL A 16 3.62 10.07 -1.21
N LEU A 17 4.44 11.13 -1.34
CA LEU A 17 5.14 11.45 -2.59
C LEU A 17 6.34 10.54 -2.85
N ASN A 18 7.00 10.07 -1.79
CA ASN A 18 8.29 9.35 -1.88
C ASN A 18 8.19 7.86 -1.52
N LEU A 19 6.97 7.34 -1.31
CA LEU A 19 6.77 5.98 -0.80
C LEU A 19 7.37 4.89 -1.69
N SER A 20 7.47 5.14 -3.01
CA SER A 20 8.08 4.20 -3.96
C SER A 20 9.58 3.95 -3.71
N VAL A 21 10.25 4.85 -2.99
CA VAL A 21 11.67 4.74 -2.60
C VAL A 21 11.83 3.97 -1.30
N ILE A 22 10.79 3.94 -0.46
CA ILE A 22 10.82 3.31 0.86
C ILE A 22 10.64 1.80 0.70
N SER A 23 11.55 1.04 1.31
CA SER A 23 11.61 -0.43 1.17
C SER A 23 10.89 -1.18 2.29
N ASP A 24 10.73 -0.55 3.45
CA ASP A 24 10.13 -1.17 4.63
C ASP A 24 9.39 -0.13 5.48
N LEU A 25 8.24 -0.54 6.05
CA LEU A 25 7.40 0.25 6.95
C LEU A 25 7.22 -0.44 8.32
N SER A 26 7.93 -1.54 8.59
CA SER A 26 7.81 -2.35 9.82
C SER A 26 8.06 -1.57 11.12
N SER A 27 8.88 -0.52 11.07
CA SER A 27 9.24 0.32 12.21
C SER A 27 8.20 1.39 12.55
N ILE A 28 7.18 1.57 11.71
CA ILE A 28 6.18 2.63 11.85
C ILE A 28 5.02 2.15 12.73
N PRO A 29 4.56 2.95 13.71
CA PRO A 29 3.37 2.65 14.49
C PRO A 29 2.09 2.52 13.63
N ASP A 30 1.21 1.60 14.05
CA ASP A 30 0.02 1.17 13.30
C ASP A 30 -0.91 2.34 12.92
N HIS A 31 -1.14 3.27 13.85
CA HIS A 31 -1.98 4.44 13.61
C HIS A 31 -1.42 5.40 12.53
N ILE A 32 -0.09 5.50 12.39
CA ILE A 32 0.55 6.30 11.33
C ILE A 32 0.49 5.54 10.01
N LEU A 33 0.69 4.23 10.04
CA LEU A 33 0.61 3.37 8.86
C LEU A 33 -0.77 3.45 8.21
N LEU A 34 -1.84 3.43 9.02
CA LEU A 34 -3.21 3.60 8.55
C LEU A 34 -3.46 5.00 7.95
N ASP A 35 -3.05 6.08 8.61
CA ASP A 35 -3.24 7.44 8.06
C ASP A 35 -2.49 7.57 6.71
N LEU A 36 -1.27 7.04 6.64
CA LEU A 36 -0.49 7.03 5.41
C LEU A 36 -1.19 6.24 4.30
N PHE A 37 -1.73 5.06 4.59
CA PHE A 37 -2.46 4.25 3.63
C PHE A 37 -3.71 4.98 3.12
N LEU A 38 -4.50 5.58 4.01
CA LEU A 38 -5.68 6.36 3.64
C LEU A 38 -5.33 7.57 2.78
N ARG A 39 -4.24 8.28 3.08
CA ARG A 39 -3.78 9.41 2.24
C ARG A 39 -3.30 8.98 0.87
N ILE A 40 -2.68 7.81 0.75
CA ILE A 40 -2.30 7.24 -0.55
C ILE A 40 -3.52 6.91 -1.39
N LEU A 41 -4.55 6.29 -0.78
CA LEU A 41 -5.81 6.01 -1.46
C LEU A 41 -6.48 7.30 -1.93
N LYS A 42 -6.55 8.32 -1.04
CA LYS A 42 -7.12 9.63 -1.36
C LYS A 42 -6.36 10.35 -2.48
N ALA A 43 -5.04 10.17 -2.53
CA ALA A 43 -4.19 10.71 -3.59
C ALA A 43 -4.25 9.92 -4.90
N GLY A 44 -4.92 8.75 -4.93
CA GLY A 44 -4.98 7.89 -6.11
C GLY A 44 -3.62 7.29 -6.50
N LYS A 45 -2.69 7.18 -5.54
CA LYS A 45 -1.31 6.71 -5.78
C LYS A 45 -1.08 5.25 -5.36
N LEU A 46 -2.16 4.48 -5.22
CA LEU A 46 -2.04 3.06 -4.90
C LEU A 46 -1.49 2.31 -6.12
N THR A 47 -0.24 1.90 -6.03
CA THR A 47 0.41 1.02 -7.01
C THR A 47 0.62 -0.36 -6.42
N GLU A 48 0.85 -1.37 -7.26
CA GLU A 48 1.09 -2.74 -6.79
C GLU A 48 2.29 -2.83 -5.84
N LYS A 49 3.38 -2.11 -6.15
CA LYS A 49 4.57 -2.05 -5.27
C LYS A 49 4.23 -1.51 -3.88
N VAL A 50 3.45 -0.43 -3.84
CA VAL A 50 3.01 0.21 -2.59
C VAL A 50 2.08 -0.74 -1.83
N LEU A 51 1.13 -1.39 -2.50
CA LEU A 51 0.25 -2.36 -1.88
C LEU A 51 1.02 -3.53 -1.26
N ARG A 52 2.02 -4.06 -1.97
CA ARG A 52 2.91 -5.13 -1.46
C ARG A 52 3.66 -4.68 -0.21
N LEU A 53 4.13 -3.42 -0.17
CA LEU A 53 4.82 -2.84 0.99
C LEU A 53 3.92 -2.84 2.24
N PHE A 54 2.66 -2.41 2.09
CA PHE A 54 1.69 -2.39 3.18
C PHE A 54 1.29 -3.79 3.64
N ILE A 55 1.12 -4.74 2.72
CA ILE A 55 0.83 -6.14 3.06
C ILE A 55 2.04 -6.80 3.75
N ALA A 56 3.26 -6.50 3.31
CA ALA A 56 4.49 -7.00 3.92
C ALA A 56 4.67 -6.55 5.38
N THR A 57 4.01 -5.46 5.79
CA THR A 57 4.02 -5.01 7.18
C THR A 57 3.25 -5.96 8.11
N GLY A 58 2.36 -6.81 7.56
CA GLY A 58 1.68 -7.87 8.31
C GLY A 58 0.69 -7.39 9.37
N LYS A 59 0.22 -6.14 9.27
CA LYS A 59 -0.71 -5.56 10.24
C LYS A 59 -2.16 -5.88 9.89
N ASP A 60 -2.90 -6.42 10.86
CA ASP A 60 -4.28 -6.90 10.68
C ASP A 60 -5.23 -5.80 10.18
N GLU A 61 -5.07 -4.56 10.64
CA GLU A 61 -5.91 -3.44 10.25
C GLU A 61 -5.75 -3.09 8.76
N VAL A 62 -4.51 -3.12 8.26
CA VAL A 62 -4.21 -2.89 6.84
C VAL A 62 -4.79 -4.01 5.98
N LEU A 63 -4.60 -5.26 6.39
CA LEU A 63 -5.14 -6.43 5.68
C LEU A 63 -6.67 -6.39 5.63
N SER A 64 -7.32 -6.03 6.74
CA SER A 64 -8.77 -5.87 6.83
C SER A 64 -9.26 -4.78 5.88
N LEU A 65 -8.53 -3.67 5.76
CA LEU A 65 -8.89 -2.57 4.87
C LEU A 65 -8.72 -2.95 3.39
N VAL A 66 -7.67 -3.69 3.06
CA VAL A 66 -7.43 -4.24 1.71
C VAL A 66 -8.56 -5.21 1.32
N GLN A 67 -8.98 -6.09 2.23
CA GLN A 67 -10.10 -7.00 2.02
C GLN A 67 -11.44 -6.27 1.90
N ALA A 68 -11.70 -5.27 2.75
CA ALA A 68 -12.92 -4.47 2.71
C ALA A 68 -13.06 -3.68 1.41
N LEU A 69 -11.94 -3.23 0.85
CA LEU A 69 -11.88 -2.57 -0.46
C LEU A 69 -11.93 -3.56 -1.64
N ASN A 70 -12.02 -4.87 -1.37
CA ASN A 70 -12.05 -5.95 -2.34
C ASN A 70 -10.85 -5.89 -3.33
N ILE A 71 -9.69 -5.46 -2.84
CA ILE A 71 -8.47 -5.37 -3.66
C ILE A 71 -7.94 -6.78 -3.86
N GLN A 72 -8.11 -7.30 -5.08
CA GLN A 72 -7.59 -8.62 -5.45
C GLN A 72 -6.09 -8.54 -5.68
N HIS A 73 -5.32 -9.15 -4.78
CA HIS A 73 -3.90 -9.32 -4.99
C HIS A 73 -3.70 -10.50 -5.96
N ILE A 74 -3.57 -10.21 -7.26
CA ILE A 74 -3.30 -11.25 -8.27
C ILE A 74 -1.88 -11.77 -8.05
N LEU A 75 -1.74 -12.80 -7.20
CA LEU A 75 -0.49 -13.51 -6.94
C LEU A 75 -0.22 -14.62 -7.95
N THR A 76 -1.20 -14.97 -8.79
CA THR A 76 -1.02 -16.01 -9.79
C THR A 76 -0.38 -15.38 -11.03
N PRO A 77 0.93 -15.60 -11.29
CA PRO A 77 1.41 -15.43 -12.65
C PRO A 77 0.52 -16.29 -13.54
N VAL A 78 0.00 -15.72 -14.62
CA VAL A 78 -0.65 -16.50 -15.66
C VAL A 78 0.47 -17.33 -16.28
N LEU A 79 0.67 -18.54 -15.74
CA LEU A 79 1.60 -19.50 -16.31
C LEU A 79 1.11 -19.75 -17.74
N PRO A 80 1.98 -19.66 -18.77
CA PRO A 80 1.60 -20.08 -20.10
C PRO A 80 1.14 -21.53 -19.97
N THR A 81 -0.16 -21.77 -20.17
CA THR A 81 -0.69 -23.13 -20.24
C THR A 81 0.12 -23.82 -21.33
N ARG A 82 0.89 -24.86 -20.97
CA ARG A 82 1.67 -25.66 -21.92
C ARG A 82 0.82 -25.84 -23.17
N CYS A 83 1.28 -25.30 -24.30
CA CYS A 83 0.68 -25.62 -25.59
C CYS A 83 0.63 -27.15 -25.64
N SER A 84 -0.57 -27.71 -25.71
CA SER A 84 -0.78 -29.15 -25.82
C SER A 84 0.11 -29.65 -26.97
N GLU A 85 1.16 -30.41 -26.65
CA GLU A 85 1.85 -31.22 -27.65
C GLU A 85 0.80 -32.19 -28.17
N LYS A 86 0.24 -31.86 -29.34
CA LYS A 86 -0.57 -32.79 -30.11
C LYS A 86 0.41 -33.79 -30.71
N PHE A 87 0.28 -35.03 -30.24
CA PHE A 87 0.56 -36.33 -30.87
C PHE A 87 1.49 -36.35 -32.08
#